data_AF-A0A1Y1L0M0-F1
#
_entry.id   AF-A0A1Y1L0M0-F1
#
_cell.length_a   1.000
_cell.length_b   1.000
_cell.length_c   1.000
_cell.angle_alpha   90.00
_cell.angle_beta   90.00
_cell.angle_gamma   90.00
#
_symmetry.space_group_name_H-M   'P 1'
#
loop_
_entity.id
_entity.type
_entity.pdbx_description
1 polymer ?
#
loop_
_entity_poly.entity_id
_entity_poly.type
_entity_poly.pdbx_seq_one_letter_code
_entity_poly.pdbx_strand_id
1 'polypeptide(L)'
;MPRSKRRSTDMNSTDDDRHTSKRLRNSNGSRRFSRVEEIPSFSQKRCLAWFREYTNPDDPDMLGPDGMEKFCEDIGVEPENVVMLVLAYKMQARQMGFFTQEEWLKGLTDLQCDVIQKLQTKLEYLRSHLNDQNLFKAIYRYAFDFARVCIRCCWI
;
A
#
# COMPACT_ATOMS: atom_id res chain seq x y z
N MET A 1 -61.27 35.14 43.55
CA MET A 1 -60.36 34.61 44.60
C MET A 1 -61.19 33.79 45.59
N PRO A 2 -60.63 32.80 46.33
CA PRO A 2 -59.38 32.04 46.11
C PRO A 2 -59.54 30.51 46.38
N ARG A 3 -58.39 29.82 46.53
CA ARG A 3 -58.14 28.67 47.43
C ARG A 3 -58.27 27.23 46.87
N SER A 4 -57.32 26.40 47.31
CA SER A 4 -57.09 25.00 46.90
C SER A 4 -57.66 23.98 47.91
N LYS A 5 -57.88 22.73 47.46
CA LYS A 5 -58.00 21.56 48.35
C LYS A 5 -57.51 20.27 47.64
N ARG A 6 -56.90 19.36 48.41
CA ARG A 6 -56.35 18.06 47.96
C ARG A 6 -57.26 16.88 48.32
N ARG A 7 -57.09 15.77 47.60
CA ARG A 7 -57.20 14.35 48.04
C ARG A 7 -56.01 13.62 47.35
N SER A 8 -55.20 12.74 47.95
CA SER A 8 -55.40 11.69 48.97
C SER A 8 -56.17 10.48 48.42
N THR A 9 -55.75 9.22 48.59
CA THR A 9 -54.69 8.65 49.47
C THR A 9 -53.50 8.09 48.63
N ASP A 10 -52.68 7.05 48.90
CA ASP A 10 -52.65 5.99 49.94
C ASP A 10 -51.23 5.37 50.17
N MET A 11 -51.15 4.32 51.00
CA MET A 11 -49.96 3.59 51.53
C MET A 11 -49.24 2.69 50.48
N ASN A 12 -48.00 2.19 50.65
CA ASN A 12 -47.44 1.47 51.81
C ASN A 12 -45.87 1.31 51.78
N SER A 13 -45.27 0.92 52.91
CA SER A 13 -43.82 0.66 53.09
C SER A 13 -43.53 -0.74 53.67
N THR A 14 -42.38 -1.35 53.31
CA THR A 14 -41.38 -2.10 54.14
C THR A 14 -40.22 -2.58 53.22
N ASP A 15 -38.91 -2.48 53.51
CA ASP A 15 -38.05 -3.06 54.59
C ASP A 15 -37.70 -4.56 54.30
N ASP A 16 -36.48 -5.12 54.30
CA ASP A 16 -35.04 -4.78 54.13
C ASP A 16 -34.30 -6.17 54.09
N ASP A 17 -33.01 -6.25 54.43
CA ASP A 17 -32.19 -7.42 54.83
C ASP A 17 -31.73 -8.51 53.82
N ARG A 18 -30.64 -8.15 53.13
CA ARG A 18 -29.30 -8.83 53.19
C ARG A 18 -29.14 -10.34 52.90
N HIS A 19 -28.58 -10.59 51.70
CA HIS A 19 -27.32 -11.33 51.46
C HIS A 19 -27.17 -12.84 51.84
N THR A 20 -26.97 -13.70 50.82
CA THR A 20 -25.76 -14.56 50.74
C THR A 20 -25.54 -15.18 49.34
N SER A 21 -24.27 -15.41 49.00
CA SER A 21 -23.74 -15.65 47.64
C SER A 21 -24.10 -16.97 46.96
N LYS A 22 -24.26 -16.93 45.61
CA LYS A 22 -23.76 -17.95 44.67
C LYS A 22 -23.63 -17.41 43.23
N ARG A 23 -22.71 -18.02 42.47
CA ARG A 23 -22.35 -17.91 41.03
C ARG A 23 -23.42 -17.29 40.09
N LEU A 24 -23.08 -16.55 39.03
CA LEU A 24 -22.11 -16.91 37.98
C LEU A 24 -21.24 -15.73 37.46
N ARG A 25 -20.03 -16.05 37.02
CA ARG A 25 -19.00 -15.12 36.53
C ARG A 25 -18.97 -15.13 34.99
N ASN A 26 -19.87 -14.39 34.32
CA ASN A 26 -19.92 -14.39 32.85
C ASN A 26 -18.78 -13.57 32.23
N SER A 27 -17.63 -14.21 32.01
CA SER A 27 -16.47 -13.62 31.35
C SER A 27 -16.60 -13.62 29.82
N ASN A 28 -17.51 -12.81 29.27
CA ASN A 28 -17.34 -12.36 27.89
C ASN A 28 -16.19 -11.36 27.87
N GLY A 29 -14.99 -11.91 27.71
CA GLY A 29 -13.73 -11.20 27.86
C GLY A 29 -13.59 -10.05 26.88
N SER A 30 -12.63 -9.17 27.19
CA SER A 30 -12.27 -8.06 26.33
C SER A 30 -11.82 -8.58 24.96
N ARG A 31 -12.74 -8.60 23.98
CA ARG A 31 -12.39 -8.39 22.58
C ARG A 31 -12.00 -6.93 22.39
N ARG A 32 -10.89 -6.55 23.04
CA ARG A 32 -9.72 -6.12 22.28
C ARG A 32 -9.56 -7.13 21.14
N PHE A 33 -10.25 -6.85 20.03
CA PHE A 33 -9.63 -7.08 18.75
C PHE A 33 -8.35 -6.26 18.85
N SER A 34 -7.24 -6.92 19.13
CA SER A 34 -5.95 -6.36 18.80
C SER A 34 -6.10 -5.96 17.34
N ARG A 35 -6.08 -4.65 17.07
CA ARG A 35 -5.68 -4.17 15.76
C ARG A 35 -4.23 -4.65 15.62
N VAL A 36 -4.09 -5.90 15.20
CA VAL A 36 -3.08 -6.28 14.24
C VAL A 36 -3.17 -5.17 13.21
N GLU A 37 -2.10 -4.41 13.09
CA GLU A 37 -1.95 -3.47 11.99
C GLU A 37 -2.01 -4.35 10.74
N GLU A 38 -3.21 -4.44 10.14
CA GLU A 38 -3.42 -5.17 8.91
C GLU A 38 -2.49 -4.51 7.89
N ILE A 39 -1.40 -5.21 7.55
CA ILE A 39 -0.35 -4.70 6.66
C ILE A 39 -1.07 -4.25 5.39
N PRO A 40 -1.25 -2.93 5.17
CA PRO A 40 -2.49 -2.45 4.59
C PRO A 40 -2.58 -2.94 3.16
N SER A 41 -3.57 -3.79 2.90
CA SER A 41 -3.59 -4.69 1.75
C SER A 41 -3.38 -3.93 0.45
N PHE A 42 -2.66 -4.58 -0.49
CA PHE A 42 -2.31 -3.93 -1.76
C PHE A 42 -3.58 -3.40 -2.44
N SER A 43 -3.57 -2.10 -2.73
CA SER A 43 -4.72 -1.39 -3.25
C SER A 43 -4.35 -0.74 -4.57
N GLN A 44 -4.91 -1.28 -5.65
CA GLN A 44 -4.76 -0.75 -7.01
C GLN A 44 -5.11 0.75 -7.08
N LYS A 45 -6.09 1.21 -6.30
CA LYS A 45 -6.46 2.64 -6.23
C LYS A 45 -5.34 3.52 -5.65
N ARG A 46 -4.56 3.02 -4.69
CA ARG A 46 -3.38 3.74 -4.17
C ARG A 46 -2.22 3.69 -5.17
N CYS A 47 -1.98 2.52 -5.76
CA CYS A 47 -0.96 2.32 -6.80
C CYS A 47 -1.17 3.24 -8.03
N LEU A 48 -2.43 3.47 -8.42
CA LEU A 48 -2.82 4.38 -9.51
C LEU A 48 -2.78 5.86 -9.10
N ALA A 49 -3.08 6.20 -7.84
CA ALA A 49 -2.90 7.56 -7.34
C ALA A 49 -1.41 7.94 -7.33
N TRP A 50 -0.56 7.04 -6.82
CA TRP A 50 0.89 7.20 -6.78
C TRP A 50 1.53 7.26 -8.18
N PHE A 51 0.99 6.53 -9.18
CA PHE A 51 1.40 6.70 -10.59
C PHE A 51 1.16 8.14 -11.07
N ARG A 52 -0.01 8.71 -10.73
CA ARG A 52 -0.45 10.04 -11.15
C ARG A 52 0.31 11.19 -10.49
N GLU A 53 1.11 10.91 -9.47
CA GLU A 53 2.03 11.88 -8.86
C GLU A 53 3.30 12.07 -9.72
N TYR A 54 3.60 11.14 -10.64
CA TYR A 54 4.75 11.19 -11.56
C TYR A 54 4.38 11.41 -13.04
N THR A 55 3.13 11.21 -13.46
CA THR A 55 2.68 11.49 -14.84
C THR A 55 2.35 12.97 -15.07
N ASN A 56 2.64 13.47 -16.27
CA ASN A 56 2.17 14.79 -16.69
C ASN A 56 0.65 14.77 -16.99
N PRO A 57 -0.07 15.91 -16.87
CA PRO A 57 -1.51 15.97 -17.13
C PRO A 57 -1.89 15.71 -18.59
N ASP A 58 -0.95 15.92 -19.52
CA ASP A 58 -1.12 15.69 -20.95
C ASP A 58 -1.00 14.19 -21.33
N ASP A 59 -0.20 13.41 -20.58
CA ASP A 59 0.04 11.97 -20.76
C ASP A 59 -0.24 11.17 -19.46
N PRO A 60 -1.49 11.09 -18.97
CA PRO A 60 -1.84 10.52 -17.66
C PRO A 60 -1.71 8.99 -17.57
N ASP A 61 -1.46 8.31 -18.69
CA ASP A 61 -1.32 6.85 -18.79
C ASP A 61 0.15 6.40 -19.03
N MET A 62 1.09 7.34 -19.14
CA MET A 62 2.53 7.09 -19.33
C MET A 62 3.40 7.96 -18.41
N LEU A 63 4.21 7.31 -17.58
CA LEU A 63 5.28 7.95 -16.82
C LEU A 63 6.50 8.06 -17.73
N GLY A 64 6.90 9.30 -18.05
CA GLY A 64 8.09 9.62 -18.87
C GLY A 64 9.35 9.93 -18.05
N PRO A 65 10.44 10.39 -18.69
CA PRO A 65 11.73 10.61 -18.02
C PRO A 65 11.66 11.56 -16.82
N ASP A 66 10.97 12.70 -16.94
CA ASP A 66 10.79 13.67 -15.83
C ASP A 66 10.08 13.08 -14.59
N GLY A 67 9.25 12.05 -14.81
CA GLY A 67 8.61 11.28 -13.75
C GLY A 67 9.51 10.16 -13.22
N MET A 68 10.31 9.56 -14.09
CA MET A 68 11.30 8.53 -13.75
C MET A 68 12.39 9.09 -12.83
N GLU A 69 12.90 10.29 -13.09
CA GLU A 69 13.93 10.93 -12.25
C GLU A 69 13.42 11.17 -10.82
N LYS A 70 12.22 11.76 -10.68
CA LYS A 70 11.55 11.96 -9.37
C LYS A 70 11.29 10.64 -8.65
N PHE A 71 10.82 9.62 -9.38
CA PHE A 71 10.59 8.28 -8.84
C PHE A 71 11.88 7.64 -8.32
N CYS A 72 13.01 7.83 -9.02
CA CYS A 72 14.33 7.39 -8.56
C CYS A 72 14.80 8.16 -7.31
N GLU A 73 14.64 9.50 -7.32
CA GLU A 73 14.98 10.39 -6.20
C GLU A 73 14.20 10.04 -4.93
N ASP A 74 12.87 9.96 -5.00
CA ASP A 74 12.00 9.63 -3.86
C ASP A 74 12.31 8.23 -3.28
N ILE A 75 12.71 7.27 -4.14
CA ILE A 75 13.12 5.93 -3.72
C ILE A 75 14.48 5.99 -2.99
N GLY A 76 15.33 6.96 -3.29
CA GLY A 76 16.71 7.05 -2.82
C GLY A 76 17.64 6.10 -3.59
N VAL A 77 17.40 5.90 -4.89
CA VAL A 77 18.18 5.02 -5.77
C VAL A 77 18.48 5.73 -7.09
N GLU A 78 19.75 5.76 -7.48
CA GLU A 78 20.18 6.36 -8.75
C GLU A 78 19.53 5.67 -9.97
N PRO A 79 19.17 6.40 -11.04
CA PRO A 79 18.56 5.80 -12.24
C PRO A 79 19.49 4.80 -12.96
N GLU A 80 20.81 4.97 -12.81
CA GLU A 80 21.82 4.03 -13.32
C GLU A 80 21.93 2.72 -12.50
N ASN A 81 21.29 2.65 -11.33
CA ASN A 81 21.46 1.54 -10.41
C ASN A 81 20.83 0.25 -10.95
N VAL A 82 21.56 -0.86 -10.89
CA VAL A 82 21.13 -2.18 -11.37
C VAL A 82 19.78 -2.63 -10.79
N VAL A 83 19.36 -2.13 -9.62
CA VAL A 83 18.05 -2.44 -9.03
C VAL A 83 16.89 -1.87 -9.88
N MET A 84 17.05 -0.72 -10.52
CA MET A 84 16.03 -0.12 -11.39
C MET A 84 15.79 -0.99 -12.63
N LEU A 85 16.85 -1.61 -13.15
CA LEU A 85 16.76 -2.61 -14.22
C LEU A 85 16.01 -3.88 -13.78
N VAL A 86 16.23 -4.37 -12.54
CA VAL A 86 15.43 -5.50 -11.99
C VAL A 86 13.96 -5.11 -11.80
N LEU A 87 13.69 -3.88 -11.36
CA LEU A 87 12.33 -3.36 -11.18
C LEU A 87 11.60 -3.25 -12.53
N ALA A 88 12.23 -2.67 -13.55
CA ALA A 88 11.68 -2.62 -14.91
C ALA A 88 11.38 -4.04 -15.44
N TYR A 89 12.30 -4.99 -15.24
CA TYR A 89 12.11 -6.41 -15.60
C TYR A 89 10.90 -7.04 -14.87
N LYS A 90 10.68 -6.73 -13.59
CA LYS A 90 9.49 -7.19 -12.83
C LYS A 90 8.19 -6.57 -13.36
N MET A 91 8.22 -5.30 -13.77
CA MET A 91 7.09 -4.60 -14.41
C MET A 91 6.87 -5.05 -15.87
N GLN A 92 7.83 -5.75 -16.46
CA GLN A 92 7.87 -6.15 -17.87
C GLN A 92 7.71 -4.96 -18.82
N ALA A 93 8.35 -3.84 -18.46
CA ALA A 93 8.29 -2.61 -19.25
C ALA A 93 8.83 -2.84 -20.67
N ARG A 94 8.31 -2.09 -21.66
CA ARG A 94 8.71 -2.22 -23.07
C ARG A 94 9.78 -1.23 -23.53
N GLN A 95 9.96 -0.12 -22.81
CA GLN A 95 10.80 1.00 -23.24
C GLN A 95 11.65 1.53 -22.08
N MET A 96 12.89 1.94 -22.39
CA MET A 96 13.77 2.58 -21.40
C MET A 96 13.33 4.03 -21.16
N GLY A 97 13.24 4.45 -19.90
CA GLY A 97 12.83 5.80 -19.51
C GLY A 97 11.31 6.04 -19.48
N PHE A 98 10.49 5.06 -19.88
CA PHE A 98 9.03 5.17 -19.92
C PHE A 98 8.35 3.94 -19.28
N PHE A 99 7.34 4.15 -18.45
CA PHE A 99 6.46 3.10 -17.94
C PHE A 99 4.99 3.43 -18.25
N THR A 100 4.25 2.47 -18.82
CA THR A 100 2.79 2.59 -18.96
C THR A 100 2.08 2.29 -17.64
N GLN A 101 0.86 2.81 -17.48
CA GLN A 101 -0.01 2.53 -16.34
C GLN A 101 -0.27 1.02 -16.15
N GLU A 102 -0.33 0.24 -17.24
CA GLU A 102 -0.51 -1.22 -17.20
C GLU A 102 0.70 -1.94 -16.61
N GLU A 103 1.91 -1.64 -17.08
CA GLU A 103 3.19 -2.22 -16.62
C GLU A 103 3.43 -1.87 -15.14
N TRP A 104 3.17 -0.60 -14.78
CA TRP A 104 3.23 -0.11 -13.41
C TRP A 104 2.27 -0.85 -12.48
N LEU A 105 0.98 -0.87 -12.82
CA LEU A 105 -0.05 -1.55 -12.01
C LEU A 105 0.28 -3.04 -11.84
N LYS A 106 0.68 -3.71 -12.93
CA LYS A 106 1.02 -5.14 -12.93
C LYS A 106 2.21 -5.44 -12.03
N GLY A 107 3.36 -4.84 -12.29
CA GLY A 107 4.58 -5.12 -11.53
C GLY A 107 4.46 -4.78 -10.04
N LEU A 108 3.76 -3.69 -9.71
CA LEU A 108 3.52 -3.30 -8.32
C LEU A 108 2.42 -4.12 -7.64
N THR A 109 1.46 -4.68 -8.38
CA THR A 109 0.54 -5.70 -7.85
C THR A 109 1.32 -6.97 -7.48
N ASP A 110 2.19 -7.45 -8.38
CA ASP A 110 3.01 -8.66 -8.17
C ASP A 110 4.02 -8.47 -7.02
N LEU A 111 4.57 -7.27 -6.84
CA LEU A 111 5.43 -6.90 -5.70
C LEU A 111 4.66 -6.52 -4.43
N GLN A 112 3.33 -6.39 -4.51
CA GLN A 112 2.42 -5.90 -3.45
C GLN A 112 2.81 -4.52 -2.86
N CYS A 113 3.25 -3.61 -3.74
CA CYS A 113 3.80 -2.29 -3.38
C CYS A 113 2.91 -1.14 -3.89
N ASP A 114 1.93 -0.75 -3.10
CA ASP A 114 1.01 0.36 -3.38
C ASP A 114 1.51 1.76 -2.98
N VAL A 115 2.65 1.85 -2.29
CA VAL A 115 3.31 3.09 -1.86
C VAL A 115 4.83 2.91 -1.81
N ILE A 116 5.58 4.01 -1.93
CA ILE A 116 7.04 4.01 -2.06
C ILE A 116 7.80 3.31 -0.93
N GLN A 117 7.39 3.47 0.33
CA GLN A 117 8.04 2.84 1.48
C GLN A 117 8.03 1.30 1.41
N LYS A 118 6.99 0.72 0.79
CA LYS A 118 6.93 -0.72 0.51
C LYS A 118 7.94 -1.10 -0.57
N LEU A 119 8.04 -0.31 -1.64
CA LEU A 119 9.00 -0.55 -2.71
C LEU A 119 10.45 -0.42 -2.23
N GLN A 120 10.77 0.61 -1.43
CA GLN A 120 12.06 0.77 -0.74
C GLN A 120 12.42 -0.48 0.08
N THR A 121 11.45 -1.00 0.85
CA THR A 121 11.62 -2.26 1.62
C THR A 121 11.83 -3.48 0.72
N LYS A 122 11.33 -3.47 -0.52
CA LYS A 122 11.55 -4.53 -1.52
C LYS A 122 12.85 -4.36 -2.33
N LEU A 123 13.57 -3.23 -2.27
CA LEU A 123 14.81 -3.05 -3.04
C LEU A 123 15.85 -4.15 -2.75
N GLU A 124 15.98 -4.58 -1.50
CA GLU A 124 16.91 -5.64 -1.12
C GLU A 124 16.46 -7.03 -1.61
N TYR A 125 15.15 -7.25 -1.67
CA TYR A 125 14.58 -8.41 -2.36
C TYR A 125 14.80 -8.32 -3.88
N LEU A 126 14.77 -7.13 -4.49
CA LEU A 126 15.11 -6.96 -5.90
C LEU A 126 16.60 -7.23 -6.15
N ARG A 127 17.52 -6.74 -5.30
CA ARG A 127 18.97 -7.06 -5.36
C ARG A 127 19.24 -8.56 -5.32
N SER A 128 18.59 -9.31 -4.44
CA SER A 128 18.88 -10.75 -4.28
C SER A 128 18.55 -11.59 -5.52
N HIS A 129 17.69 -11.12 -6.44
CA HIS A 129 17.46 -11.76 -7.73
C HIS A 129 18.69 -11.76 -8.66
N LEU A 130 19.63 -10.82 -8.48
CA LEU A 130 20.88 -10.77 -9.25
C LEU A 130 21.88 -11.85 -8.81
N ASN A 131 21.68 -12.46 -7.63
CA ASN A 131 22.52 -13.55 -7.12
C ASN A 131 22.14 -14.92 -7.74
N ASP A 132 20.93 -15.07 -8.31
CA ASP A 132 20.55 -16.25 -9.09
C ASP A 132 21.05 -16.12 -10.53
N GLN A 133 21.97 -16.99 -10.94
CA GLN A 133 22.52 -17.00 -12.29
C GLN A 133 21.47 -17.14 -13.41
N ASN A 134 20.35 -17.82 -13.16
CA ASN A 134 19.32 -18.02 -14.18
C ASN A 134 18.54 -16.73 -14.41
N LEU A 135 18.16 -16.06 -13.32
CA LEU A 135 17.43 -14.81 -13.36
C LEU A 135 18.32 -13.64 -13.78
N PHE A 136 19.58 -13.60 -13.35
CA PHE A 136 20.59 -12.67 -13.87
C PHE A 136 20.73 -12.78 -15.40
N LYS A 137 20.77 -13.99 -15.97
CA LYS A 137 20.81 -14.20 -17.43
C LYS A 137 19.54 -13.70 -18.14
N ALA A 138 18.38 -13.79 -17.50
CA ALA A 138 17.13 -13.26 -18.05
C ALA A 138 17.09 -11.72 -18.01
N ILE A 139 17.44 -11.13 -16.86
CA ILE A 139 17.55 -9.67 -16.67
C ILE A 139 18.59 -9.07 -17.62
N TYR A 140 19.75 -9.72 -17.81
CA TYR A 140 20.80 -9.25 -18.73
C TYR A 140 20.35 -9.26 -20.20
N ARG A 141 19.58 -10.27 -20.63
CA ARG A 141 18.98 -10.30 -21.99
C ARG A 141 17.99 -9.14 -22.17
N TYR A 142 17.09 -8.96 -21.21
CA TYR A 142 16.14 -7.86 -21.19
C TYR A 142 16.84 -6.48 -21.20
N ALA A 143 17.93 -6.31 -20.46
CA ALA A 143 18.75 -5.11 -20.45
C ALA A 143 19.38 -4.80 -21.82
N PHE A 144 19.84 -5.83 -22.53
CA PHE A 144 20.37 -5.71 -23.88
C PHE A 144 19.30 -5.25 -24.87
N ASP A 145 18.08 -5.78 -24.78
CA ASP A 145 16.95 -5.33 -25.61
C ASP A 145 16.54 -3.88 -25.27
N PHE A 146 16.55 -3.50 -23.99
CA PHE A 146 16.33 -2.12 -23.52
C PHE A 146 17.35 -1.13 -24.12
N ALA A 147 18.64 -1.45 -24.04
CA ALA A 147 19.69 -0.62 -24.61
C ALA A 147 19.54 -0.45 -26.14
N ARG A 148 19.08 -1.48 -26.85
CA ARG A 148 18.83 -1.44 -28.31
C ARG A 148 17.66 -0.56 -28.70
N VAL A 149 16.64 -0.44 -27.84
CA VAL A 149 15.54 0.52 -28.02
C VAL A 149 16.03 1.94 -27.71
N CYS A 150 16.74 2.14 -26.60
CA CYS A 150 17.29 3.45 -26.21
C CYS A 150 18.20 4.06 -27.30
N ILE A 151 19.11 3.26 -27.86
CA ILE A 151 20.01 3.68 -28.97
C ILE A 151 19.23 4.18 -30.21
N ARG A 152 18.00 3.70 -30.45
CA ARG A 152 17.14 4.19 -31.53
C ARG A 152 16.39 5.47 -31.19
N CYS A 153 16.14 5.74 -29.92
CA CYS A 153 15.46 6.96 -29.46
C CYS A 153 16.39 8.17 -29.37
N CYS A 154 17.70 7.98 -29.13
CA CYS A 154 18.68 9.08 -29.09
C CYS A 154 19.28 9.44 -30.48
N TRP A 155 18.69 8.97 -31.57
CA TRP A 155 19.15 9.20 -32.96
C TRP A 155 18.02 9.60 -33.93
N ILE A 156 16.91 10.12 -33.39
CA ILE A 156 15.77 10.74 -34.09
C ILE A 156 15.45 12.06 -33.40
#